data_AF-A0A7X0C4T9-F1
#
_entry.id   AF-A0A7X0C4T9-F1
#
_cell.length_a   1.000
_cell.length_b   1.000
_cell.length_c   1.000
_cell.angle_alpha   90.00
_cell.angle_beta   90.00
_cell.angle_gamma   90.00
#
_symmetry.space_group_name_H-M   'P 1'
#
loop_
_entity.id
_entity.type
_entity.pdbx_description
1 polymer ?
#
loop_
_entity_poly.entity_id
_entity_poly.type
_entity_poly.pdbx_seq_one_letter_code
_entity_poly.pdbx_strand_id
1 'polypeptide(L)'
;MSTIHWTEAHTVRSARWHSENASPPPRRITVADDRMKAYTAYRLACEGTALLWRGDFHNARQLLRAMSRRMDRKPLPSGNNAQETFRLHRRARGDRARVLGRLVVLLDDTHALGLRRAPDVRQACTEAYGPPHEPTAVSLN
;
A
#
# COMPACT_ATOMS: atom_id res chain seq x y z
N MET A 1 -8.23 -15.54 8.93
CA MET A 1 -8.16 -14.19 8.34
C MET A 1 -6.91 -13.51 8.89
N SER A 2 -6.15 -12.81 8.04
CA SER A 2 -4.94 -12.11 8.49
C SER A 2 -5.30 -10.73 9.02
N THR A 3 -4.73 -10.32 10.14
CA THR A 3 -4.99 -9.03 10.79
C THR A 3 -3.68 -8.26 10.90
N ILE A 4 -3.77 -6.94 10.76
CA ILE A 4 -2.67 -6.04 11.06
C ILE A 4 -2.93 -5.28 12.35
N HIS A 5 -1.86 -4.94 13.06
CA HIS A 5 -1.91 -4.18 14.31
C HIS A 5 -1.00 -2.96 14.22
N TRP A 6 -1.45 -1.83 14.76
CA TRP A 6 -0.65 -0.61 14.86
C TRP A 6 -1.03 0.18 16.11
N THR A 7 -0.19 1.14 16.47
CA THR A 7 -0.48 2.08 17.56
C THR A 7 -0.76 3.45 16.96
N GLU A 8 -1.86 4.07 17.36
CA GLU A 8 -2.31 5.39 16.93
C GLU A 8 -2.77 6.17 18.15
N ALA A 9 -2.15 7.33 18.43
CA ALA A 9 -2.43 8.14 19.61
C ALA A 9 -2.44 7.32 20.93
N HIS A 10 -1.42 6.48 21.14
CA HIS A 10 -1.28 5.55 22.27
C HIS A 10 -2.35 4.45 22.37
N THR A 11 -3.28 4.36 21.41
CA THR A 11 -4.27 3.30 21.33
C THR A 11 -3.79 2.22 20.37
N VAL A 12 -3.78 0.96 20.81
CA VAL A 12 -3.56 -0.18 19.92
C VAL A 12 -4.82 -0.41 19.10
N ARG A 13 -4.67 -0.48 17.78
CA ARG A 13 -5.74 -0.72 16.82
C ARG A 13 -5.38 -1.90 15.94
N SER A 14 -6.41 -2.50 15.37
CA SER A 14 -6.28 -3.60 14.43
C SER A 14 -7.32 -3.52 13.33
N ALA A 15 -7.00 -4.12 12.19
CA ALA A 15 -7.90 -4.21 11.04
C ALA A 15 -7.59 -5.48 10.25
N ARG A 16 -8.59 -6.00 9.55
CA ARG A 16 -8.39 -7.09 8.61
C ARG A 16 -7.41 -6.67 7.52
N TRP A 17 -6.46 -7.51 7.19
CA TRP A 17 -5.60 -7.31 6.03
C TRP A 17 -6.25 -7.88 4.79
N HIS A 18 -6.36 -7.06 3.75
CA HIS A 18 -6.77 -7.49 2.43
C HIS A 18 -5.72 -7.06 1.39
N SER A 19 -5.36 -7.98 0.50
CA SER A 19 -4.31 -7.78 -0.48
C SER A 19 -4.66 -8.42 -1.81
N GLU A 20 -4.83 -7.61 -2.85
CA GLU A 20 -5.17 -8.09 -4.21
C GLU A 20 -4.15 -9.06 -4.80
N ASN A 21 -2.86 -8.83 -4.49
CA ASN A 21 -1.77 -9.65 -5.01
C ASN A 21 -1.35 -10.77 -4.04
N ALA A 22 -2.21 -11.13 -3.08
CA ALA A 22 -1.95 -12.12 -2.04
C ALA A 22 -0.65 -11.86 -1.23
N SER A 23 -0.25 -10.58 -1.07
CA SER A 23 0.89 -10.24 -0.23
C SER A 23 0.60 -10.57 1.24
N PRO A 24 1.59 -11.09 1.97
CA PRO A 24 1.44 -11.34 3.40
C PRO A 24 1.24 -10.02 4.17
N PRO A 25 0.55 -10.07 5.33
CA PRO A 25 0.37 -8.89 6.16
C PRO A 25 1.72 -8.29 6.55
N PRO A 26 1.88 -6.95 6.51
CA PRO A 26 3.10 -6.29 6.98
C PRO A 26 3.38 -6.60 8.45
N ARG A 27 4.64 -6.90 8.76
CA ARG A 27 5.10 -7.11 10.15
C ARG A 27 5.27 -5.80 10.93
N ARG A 28 5.53 -4.69 10.23
CA ARG A 28 5.74 -3.36 10.81
C ARG A 28 4.81 -2.39 10.11
N ILE A 29 4.10 -1.60 10.91
CA ILE A 29 3.21 -0.55 10.42
C ILE A 29 3.56 0.75 11.13
N THR A 30 3.53 1.83 10.37
CA THR A 30 3.73 3.19 10.89
C THR A 30 2.62 4.07 10.32
N VAL A 31 1.99 4.85 11.20
CA VAL A 31 1.02 5.85 10.78
C VAL A 31 1.75 6.98 10.05
N ALA A 32 1.24 7.35 8.88
CA ALA A 32 1.80 8.36 8.01
C ALA A 32 0.73 9.37 7.62
N ASP A 33 1.11 10.64 7.47
CA ASP A 33 0.22 11.73 7.08
C ASP A 33 0.87 12.63 6.01
N ASP A 34 0.22 13.76 5.72
CA ASP A 34 0.66 14.73 4.71
C ASP A 34 2.06 15.31 4.95
N ARG A 35 2.64 15.15 6.14
CA ARG A 35 3.99 15.61 6.48
C ARG A 35 5.06 14.59 6.07
N MET A 36 4.67 13.37 5.72
CA MET A 36 5.60 12.30 5.33
C MET A 36 6.29 12.62 4.00
N LYS A 37 7.62 12.81 4.06
CA LYS A 37 8.43 13.02 2.86
C LYS A 37 8.50 11.74 2.04
N ALA A 38 8.40 11.87 0.72
CA ALA A 38 8.38 10.74 -0.19
C ALA A 38 9.70 9.92 -0.23
N TYR A 39 10.83 10.52 0.12
CA TYR A 39 12.09 9.77 0.34
C TYR A 39 12.00 8.86 1.57
N THR A 40 11.49 9.38 2.70
CA THR A 40 11.30 8.61 3.93
C THR A 40 10.30 7.48 3.74
N ALA A 41 9.15 7.78 3.11
CA ALA A 41 8.14 6.78 2.78
C ALA A 41 8.73 5.65 1.91
N TYR A 42 9.47 6.01 0.86
CA TYR A 42 10.12 5.04 -0.01
C TYR A 42 11.10 4.15 0.74
N ARG A 43 11.98 4.74 1.57
CA ARG A 43 12.94 3.99 2.39
C ARG A 43 12.25 3.01 3.34
N LEU A 44 11.24 3.47 4.09
CA LEU A 44 10.46 2.62 5.01
C LEU A 44 9.76 1.47 4.27
N ALA A 45 9.19 1.74 3.11
CA ALA A 45 8.55 0.71 2.29
C ALA A 45 9.55 -0.34 1.78
N CYS A 46 10.75 0.08 1.36
CA CYS A 46 11.84 -0.82 1.00
C CYS A 46 12.32 -1.70 2.17
N GLU A 47 12.34 -1.15 3.39
CA GLU A 47 12.61 -1.88 4.64
C GLU A 47 11.47 -2.82 5.04
N GLY A 48 10.35 -2.82 4.31
CA GLY A 48 9.19 -3.69 4.55
C GLY A 48 8.16 -3.12 5.52
N THR A 49 8.28 -1.85 5.90
CA THR A 49 7.30 -1.16 6.76
C THR A 49 6.12 -0.70 5.92
N ALA A 50 4.90 -1.06 6.34
CA ALA A 50 3.68 -0.49 5.78
C ALA A 50 3.39 0.89 6.39
N LEU A 51 2.93 1.80 5.54
CA LEU A 51 2.57 3.16 5.88
C LEU A 51 1.05 3.25 5.90
N LEU A 52 0.45 3.25 7.09
CA LEU A 52 -0.97 3.46 7.23
C LEU A 52 -1.27 4.96 7.06
N TRP A 53 -1.88 5.33 5.95
CA TRP A 53 -2.11 6.72 5.60
C TRP A 53 -3.33 7.30 6.33
N ARG A 54 -3.12 8.46 6.96
CA ARG A 54 -4.12 9.24 7.72
C ARG A 54 -4.22 10.70 7.28
N GLY A 55 -3.52 11.06 6.20
CA GLY A 55 -3.60 12.38 5.60
C GLY A 55 -4.72 12.50 4.57
N ASP A 56 -4.48 13.32 3.56
CA ASP A 56 -5.40 13.55 2.47
C ASP A 56 -5.27 12.50 1.36
N PHE A 57 -6.37 12.11 0.71
CA PHE A 57 -6.37 11.10 -0.35
C PHE A 57 -5.53 11.52 -1.57
N HIS A 58 -5.62 12.76 -2.02
CA HIS A 58 -4.83 13.24 -3.15
C HIS A 58 -3.34 13.23 -2.82
N ASN A 59 -2.97 13.60 -1.60
CA ASN A 59 -1.59 13.56 -1.15
C ASN A 59 -1.06 12.13 -1.06
N ALA A 60 -1.88 11.16 -0.63
CA ALA A 60 -1.54 9.74 -0.67
C ALA A 60 -1.20 9.29 -2.11
N ARG A 61 -2.05 9.66 -3.09
CA ARG A 61 -1.80 9.35 -4.50
C ARG A 61 -0.55 10.04 -5.04
N GLN A 62 -0.30 11.30 -4.64
CA GLN A 62 0.93 12.01 -5.02
C GLN A 62 2.17 11.35 -4.42
N LEU A 63 2.10 10.93 -3.16
CA LEU A 63 3.16 10.18 -2.48
C LEU A 63 3.48 8.88 -3.22
N LEU A 64 2.45 8.09 -3.55
CA LEU A 64 2.58 6.86 -4.31
C LEU A 64 3.26 7.09 -5.67
N ARG A 65 2.83 8.11 -6.42
CA ARG A 65 3.47 8.51 -7.69
C ARG A 65 4.92 8.93 -7.49
N ALA A 66 5.23 9.64 -6.41
CA ALA A 66 6.59 10.07 -6.10
C ALA A 66 7.50 8.90 -5.68
N MET A 67 6.97 7.89 -4.97
CA MET A 67 7.70 6.65 -4.67
C MET A 67 7.95 5.86 -5.95
N SER A 68 6.93 5.68 -6.78
CA SER A 68 6.98 5.01 -8.08
C SER A 68 8.08 5.59 -8.99
N ARG A 69 8.11 6.91 -9.17
CA ARG A 69 9.18 7.59 -9.96
C ARG A 69 10.59 7.36 -9.43
N ARG A 70 10.77 7.21 -8.11
CA ARG A 70 12.10 6.93 -7.54
C ARG A 70 12.57 5.52 -7.89
N MET A 71 11.65 4.56 -7.95
CA MET A 71 11.96 3.19 -8.38
C MET A 71 12.32 3.13 -9.86
N ASP A 72 11.64 3.91 -10.69
CA ASP A 72 11.85 3.94 -12.15
C ASP A 72 13.17 4.59 -12.58
N ARG A 73 13.87 5.28 -11.67
CA ARG A 73 15.20 5.84 -11.97
C ARG A 73 16.25 4.75 -12.22
N LYS A 74 16.01 3.53 -11.74
CA LYS A 74 16.92 2.41 -11.97
C LYS A 74 16.56 1.74 -13.30
N PRO A 75 17.52 1.54 -14.22
CA PRO A 75 17.29 0.78 -15.44
C PRO A 75 16.73 -0.61 -15.12
N LEU A 76 15.83 -1.09 -15.97
CA LEU A 76 15.33 -2.45 -15.84
C LEU A 76 16.49 -3.43 -16.07
N PRO A 77 16.65 -4.45 -15.21
CA PRO A 77 17.71 -5.43 -15.37
C PRO A 77 17.47 -6.27 -16.64
N SER A 78 18.48 -6.32 -17.50
CA SER A 78 18.53 -7.15 -18.71
C SER A 78 19.54 -8.29 -18.52
N GLY A 79 19.17 -9.49 -18.95
CA GLY A 79 20.02 -10.68 -18.86
C GLY A 79 20.75 -10.97 -20.17
N ASN A 80 21.53 -12.04 -20.20
CA ASN A 80 22.30 -12.45 -21.38
C ASN A 80 21.43 -13.07 -22.49
N ASN A 81 20.19 -13.44 -22.16
CA ASN A 81 19.21 -13.98 -23.11
C ASN A 81 17.78 -13.54 -22.78
N ALA A 82 16.84 -13.85 -23.67
CA ALA A 82 15.42 -13.48 -23.53
C ALA A 82 14.75 -14.09 -22.29
N GLN A 83 15.08 -15.34 -21.92
CA GLN A 83 14.50 -16.00 -20.75
C GLN A 83 14.95 -15.33 -19.44
N GLU A 84 16.24 -15.02 -19.34
CA GLU A 84 16.82 -14.32 -18.18
C GLU A 84 16.26 -12.91 -18.07
N THR A 85 16.18 -12.19 -19.18
CA THR A 85 15.56 -10.86 -19.26
C THR A 85 14.10 -10.91 -18.79
N PHE A 86 13.31 -11.88 -19.25
CA PHE A 86 11.93 -12.08 -18.78
C PHE A 86 11.84 -12.33 -17.26
N ARG A 87 12.71 -13.21 -16.71
CA ARG A 87 12.76 -13.48 -15.27
C ARG A 87 13.10 -12.23 -14.46
N LEU A 88 14.09 -11.45 -14.92
CA LEU A 88 14.52 -10.20 -14.30
C LEU A 88 13.41 -9.14 -14.33
N HIS A 89 12.71 -8.98 -15.45
CA HIS A 89 11.55 -8.08 -15.54
C HIS A 89 10.41 -8.50 -14.60
N ARG A 90 10.08 -9.80 -14.56
CA ARG A 90 9.02 -10.30 -13.66
C ARG A 90 9.38 -10.05 -12.19
N ARG A 91 10.65 -10.27 -11.81
CA ARG A 91 11.16 -9.96 -10.47
C ARG A 91 11.06 -8.47 -10.16
N ALA A 92 11.53 -7.61 -11.06
CA ALA A 92 11.46 -6.16 -10.89
C ALA A 92 10.01 -5.66 -10.73
N ARG A 93 9.06 -6.20 -11.51
CA ARG A 93 7.63 -5.90 -11.38
C ARG A 93 7.05 -6.34 -10.04
N GLY A 94 7.43 -7.54 -9.57
CA GLY A 94 7.03 -8.05 -8.26
C GLY A 94 7.58 -7.21 -7.10
N ASP A 95 8.86 -6.85 -7.16
CA ASP A 95 9.51 -5.97 -6.17
C ASP A 95 8.84 -4.59 -6.15
N ARG A 96 8.52 -4.05 -7.32
CA ARG A 96 7.75 -2.80 -7.46
C ARG A 96 6.39 -2.89 -6.78
N ALA A 97 5.59 -3.90 -7.12
CA ALA A 97 4.27 -4.08 -6.54
C ALA A 97 4.35 -4.23 -5.01
N ARG A 98 5.37 -4.93 -4.51
CA ARG A 98 5.60 -5.10 -3.07
C ARG A 98 5.90 -3.79 -2.35
N VAL A 99 6.75 -2.94 -2.92
CA VAL A 99 7.12 -1.66 -2.30
C VAL A 99 5.97 -0.66 -2.36
N LEU A 100 5.31 -0.53 -3.51
CA LEU A 100 4.19 0.41 -3.65
C LEU A 100 2.97 0.00 -2.83
N GLY A 101 2.70 -1.31 -2.73
CA GLY A 101 1.63 -1.85 -1.89
C GLY A 101 1.85 -1.68 -0.38
N ARG A 102 2.97 -1.11 0.06
CA ARG A 102 3.18 -0.72 1.46
C ARG A 102 2.46 0.56 1.84
N LEU A 103 1.99 1.37 0.90
CA LEU A 103 1.08 2.46 1.24
C LEU A 103 -0.32 1.87 1.42
N VAL A 104 -0.82 1.91 2.65
CA VAL A 104 -2.05 1.23 3.07
C VAL A 104 -3.06 2.26 3.55
N VAL A 105 -4.33 2.04 3.23
CA VAL A 105 -5.46 2.83 3.73
C VAL A 105 -6.43 1.94 4.48
N LEU A 106 -7.26 2.53 5.33
CA LEU A 106 -8.28 1.83 6.09
C LEU A 106 -9.65 2.15 5.51
N LEU A 107 -10.36 1.10 5.10
CA LEU A 107 -11.79 1.12 4.85
C LEU A 107 -12.50 0.84 6.17
N ASP A 108 -13.57 1.56 6.46
CA ASP A 108 -14.41 1.27 7.62
C ASP A 108 -15.34 0.07 7.37
N ASP A 109 -16.23 -0.18 8.34
CA ASP A 109 -17.25 -1.23 8.33
C ASP A 109 -18.37 -1.02 7.29
N THR A 110 -18.30 0.05 6.49
CA THR A 110 -19.17 0.32 5.35
C THR A 110 -18.42 0.35 4.01
N HIS A 111 -17.12 -0.01 4.01
CA HIS A 111 -16.19 0.21 2.91
C HIS A 111 -15.97 1.69 2.54
N ALA A 112 -16.32 2.63 3.41
CA ALA A 112 -16.00 4.03 3.15
C ALA A 112 -14.54 4.32 3.51
N LEU A 113 -13.94 5.23 2.73
CA LEU A 113 -12.58 5.68 2.94
C LEU A 113 -12.62 7.01 3.71
N GLY A 114 -12.32 6.97 5.00
CA GLY A 114 -12.35 8.13 5.91
C GLY A 114 -11.26 9.19 5.69
N LEU A 115 -10.69 9.29 4.49
CA LEU A 115 -9.68 10.29 4.15
C LEU A 115 -10.32 11.53 3.53
N ARG A 116 -9.73 12.70 3.79
CA ARG A 116 -10.19 13.94 3.16
C ARG A 116 -10.03 13.86 1.63
N ARG A 117 -11.06 14.30 0.89
CA ARG A 117 -11.14 14.23 -0.59
C ARG A 117 -11.05 12.81 -1.16
N ALA A 118 -11.35 11.79 -0.36
CA ALA A 118 -11.53 10.45 -0.87
C ALA A 118 -12.76 10.40 -1.80
N PRO A 119 -12.69 9.69 -2.93
CA PRO A 119 -13.88 9.34 -3.70
C PRO A 119 -14.74 8.35 -2.91
N ASP A 120 -16.00 8.24 -3.29
CA ASP A 120 -16.84 7.14 -2.81
C ASP A 120 -16.38 5.83 -3.46
N VAL A 121 -15.84 4.91 -2.66
CA VAL A 121 -15.32 3.61 -3.10
C VAL A 121 -16.20 2.45 -2.69
N ARG A 122 -17.33 2.69 -2.00
CA ARG A 122 -18.15 1.65 -1.36
C ARG A 122 -18.65 0.61 -2.36
N GLN A 123 -19.16 1.06 -3.50
CA GLN A 123 -19.65 0.17 -4.55
C GLN A 123 -18.52 -0.71 -5.10
N ALA A 124 -17.41 -0.10 -5.54
CA ALA A 124 -16.27 -0.83 -6.08
C ALA A 124 -15.68 -1.84 -5.08
N CYS A 125 -15.58 -1.45 -3.80
CA CYS A 125 -15.13 -2.34 -2.74
C CYS A 125 -16.13 -3.47 -2.47
N THR A 126 -17.44 -3.22 -2.59
CA THR A 126 -18.46 -4.27 -2.43
C THR A 126 -18.38 -5.30 -3.56
N GLU A 127 -18.18 -4.84 -4.79
CA GLU A 127 -18.02 -5.70 -5.96
C GLU A 127 -16.71 -6.52 -5.89
N ALA A 128 -15.62 -5.92 -5.40
CA ALA A 128 -14.32 -6.59 -5.32
C ALA A 128 -14.14 -7.48 -4.09
N TYR A 129 -14.64 -7.05 -2.93
CA TYR A 129 -14.36 -7.67 -1.62
C TYR A 129 -15.56 -8.40 -1.03
N GLY A 130 -16.75 -8.23 -1.62
CA GLY A 130 -18.01 -8.67 -1.06
C GLY A 130 -18.60 -7.64 -0.07
N PRO A 131 -19.65 -8.01 0.66
CA PRO A 131 -20.29 -7.11 1.62
C PRO A 131 -19.32 -6.62 2.70
N PRO A 132 -19.47 -5.37 3.17
CA PRO A 132 -18.64 -4.86 4.25
C PRO A 132 -19.02 -5.54 5.58
N HIS A 133 -18.01 -5.85 6.40
CA HIS A 133 -18.19 -6.56 7.66
C HIS A 133 -17.37 -5.98 8.82
N GLU A 134 -16.11 -5.62 8.55
CA GLU A 134 -15.19 -5.09 9.55
C GLU A 134 -14.17 -4.14 8.90
N PRO A 135 -13.55 -3.24 9.67
CA PRO A 135 -12.52 -2.36 9.16
C PRO A 135 -11.40 -3.15 8.46
N THR A 136 -11.15 -2.79 7.21
CA THR A 136 -10.25 -3.54 6.33
C THR A 136 -9.15 -2.63 5.82
N ALA A 137 -7.92 -3.03 6.06
CA ALA A 137 -6.73 -2.38 5.55
C ALA A 137 -6.37 -2.93 4.17
N VAL A 138 -6.28 -2.04 3.19
CA VAL A 138 -5.99 -2.34 1.78
C VAL A 138 -4.80 -1.52 1.29
N SER A 139 -4.03 -2.06 0.35
CA SER A 139 -3.02 -1.28 -0.37
C SER A 139 -3.66 -0.21 -1.25
N LEU A 140 -3.16 1.01 -1.19
CA LEU A 140 -3.52 2.08 -2.13
C LEU A 140 -2.70 1.90 -3.41
N ASN A 141 -3.20 1.14 -4.38
CA ASN A 141 -2.53 0.84 -5.65
C ASN A 141 -3.23 1.49 -6.84
#